data_AF-A0A2N5FXU4-F1
#
_entry.id   AF-A0A2N5FXU4-F1
#
_cell.length_a   1.000
_cell.length_b   1.000
_cell.length_c   1.000
_cell.angle_alpha   90.00
_cell.angle_beta   90.00
_cell.angle_gamma   90.00
#
_symmetry.space_group_name_H-M   'P 1'
#
loop_
_entity.id
_entity.type
_entity.pdbx_description
1 polymer ?
#
loop_
_entity_poly.entity_id
_entity_poly.type
_entity_poly.pdbx_seq_one_letter_code
_entity_poly.pdbx_strand_id
1 'polypeptide(L)'
;MNTDKRNRLGETPFSYRINKENIVFLEYFGKQVKILKGKEAERFLKRMDSALNENKTQLIMAKATGNFKRENEKQALEQRGKE
;
A
#
# COMPACT_ATOMS: atom_id res chain seq x y z
N MET A 1 -23.24 -14.42 -23.49
CA MET A 1 -21.78 -14.25 -23.23
C MET A 1 -21.53 -14.23 -21.74
N ASN A 2 -20.86 -15.25 -21.21
CA ASN A 2 -20.52 -15.37 -19.79
C ASN A 2 -19.02 -15.03 -19.65
N THR A 3 -18.72 -13.74 -19.68
CA THR A 3 -17.37 -13.21 -19.51
C THR A 3 -17.14 -13.03 -18.01
N ASP A 4 -16.07 -13.63 -17.49
CA ASP A 4 -15.71 -13.80 -16.08
C ASP A 4 -16.27 -12.75 -15.09
N LYS A 5 -17.00 -13.22 -14.06
CA LYS A 5 -17.77 -12.42 -13.09
C LYS A 5 -16.90 -11.59 -12.12
N ARG A 6 -15.58 -11.51 -12.29
CA ARG A 6 -14.68 -10.89 -11.32
C ARG A 6 -13.48 -10.27 -12.02
N ASN A 7 -13.70 -9.14 -12.69
CA ASN A 7 -12.68 -8.19 -13.17
C ASN A 7 -11.79 -7.60 -12.03
N ARG A 8 -11.50 -8.36 -10.98
CA ARG A 8 -10.83 -7.97 -9.73
C ARG A 8 -9.32 -7.75 -9.87
N LEU A 9 -8.75 -7.98 -11.05
CA LEU A 9 -7.33 -7.75 -11.33
C LEU A 9 -7.09 -6.46 -12.13
N GLY A 10 -8.14 -5.86 -12.72
CA GLY A 10 -8.08 -4.54 -13.34
C GLY A 10 -8.64 -3.42 -12.46
N GLU A 11 -9.39 -3.76 -11.42
CA GLU A 11 -9.80 -2.80 -10.41
C GLU A 11 -8.62 -2.53 -9.47
N THR A 12 -8.30 -1.26 -9.26
CA THR A 12 -7.35 -0.76 -8.26
C THR A 12 -8.13 -0.43 -6.99
N PRO A 13 -8.54 -1.43 -6.17
CA PRO A 13 -9.51 -1.21 -5.10
C PRO A 13 -8.94 -0.40 -3.95
N PHE A 14 -7.61 -0.38 -3.81
CA PHE A 14 -6.94 0.42 -2.80
C PHE A 14 -6.62 1.80 -3.34
N SER A 15 -6.95 2.80 -2.54
CA SER A 15 -6.56 4.19 -2.75
C SER A 15 -6.03 4.76 -1.45
N TYR A 16 -5.24 5.81 -1.54
CA TYR A 16 -4.79 6.53 -0.36
C TYR A 16 -4.82 8.03 -0.61
N ARG A 17 -5.03 8.78 0.47
CA ARG A 17 -4.96 10.25 0.49
C ARG A 17 -4.08 10.70 1.64
N ILE A 18 -3.38 11.81 1.45
CA ILE A 18 -2.50 12.41 2.45
C ILE A 18 -3.06 13.79 2.81
N ASN A 19 -3.11 14.14 4.09
CA ASN A 19 -3.43 15.50 4.52
C ASN A 19 -2.17 16.36 4.77
N LYS A 20 -2.36 17.63 5.11
CA LYS A 20 -1.27 18.58 5.43
C LYS A 20 -0.43 18.18 6.66
N GLU A 21 -0.92 17.27 7.48
CA GLU A 21 -0.24 16.76 8.69
C GLU A 21 0.50 15.43 8.42
N ASN A 22 0.70 15.05 7.15
CA ASN A 22 1.29 13.76 6.76
C ASN A 22 0.54 12.53 7.30
N ILE A 23 -0.77 12.67 7.52
CA ILE A 23 -1.65 11.55 7.86
C ILE A 23 -2.11 10.90 6.57
N VAL A 24 -1.86 9.59 6.46
CA VAL A 24 -2.27 8.78 5.31
C VAL A 24 -3.58 8.08 5.65
N PHE A 25 -4.60 8.30 4.84
CA PHE A 25 -5.86 7.58 4.94
C PHE A 25 -5.91 6.56 3.81
N LEU A 26 -6.06 5.29 4.17
CA LEU A 26 -6.16 4.17 3.26
C LEU A 26 -7.63 3.81 3.06
N GLU A 27 -8.01 3.70 1.80
CA GLU A 27 -9.38 3.45 1.37
C GLU A 27 -9.42 2.16 0.53
N TYR A 28 -10.44 1.35 0.76
CA TYR A 28 -10.74 0.15 0.00
C TYR A 28 -12.14 0.28 -0.59
N PHE A 29 -12.27 0.32 -1.91
CA PHE A 29 -13.53 0.61 -2.62
C PHE A 29 -14.24 1.87 -2.08
N GLY A 30 -13.48 2.95 -1.87
CA GLY A 30 -14.01 4.22 -1.37
C GLY A 30 -14.40 4.22 0.12
N LYS A 31 -14.10 3.15 0.86
CA LYS A 31 -14.31 3.07 2.31
C LYS A 31 -12.99 3.17 3.04
N GLN A 32 -12.86 4.09 3.98
CA GLN A 32 -11.67 4.21 4.81
C GLN A 32 -11.49 2.97 5.70
N VAL A 33 -10.43 2.21 5.44
CA VAL A 33 -10.10 0.98 6.17
C VAL A 33 -8.98 1.18 7.19
N LYS A 34 -8.10 2.16 6.97
CA LYS A 34 -6.98 2.41 7.88
C LYS A 34 -6.52 3.86 7.83
N ILE A 35 -5.94 4.32 8.93
CA ILE A 35 -5.26 5.61 9.03
C ILE A 35 -3.86 5.34 9.55
N LEU A 36 -2.84 5.85 8.86
CA LEU A 36 -1.44 5.81 9.29
C LEU A 36 -1.02 7.22 9.70
N LYS A 37 -0.30 7.33 10.83
CA LYS A 37 0.16 8.60 11.40
C LYS A 37 1.63 8.52 11.81
N GLY A 38 2.30 9.66 11.85
CA GLY A 38 3.69 9.77 12.27
C GLY A 38 4.62 8.80 11.53
N LYS A 39 5.43 8.05 12.28
CA LYS A 39 6.43 7.11 11.72
C LYS A 39 5.83 6.04 10.81
N GLU A 40 4.59 5.61 11.05
CA GLU A 40 3.94 4.62 10.18
C GLU A 40 3.57 5.22 8.82
N ALA A 41 3.06 6.45 8.81
CA ALA A 41 2.78 7.19 7.59
C ALA A 41 4.04 7.43 6.78
N GLU A 42 5.12 7.90 7.42
CA GLU A 42 6.40 8.14 6.75
C GLU A 42 6.96 6.86 6.11
N ARG A 43 6.93 5.72 6.83
CA ARG A 43 7.37 4.43 6.28
C ARG A 43 6.51 3.98 5.11
N PHE A 44 5.20 4.22 5.16
CA PHE A 44 4.30 3.90 4.06
C PHE A 44 4.62 4.75 2.83
N LEU A 45 4.77 6.07 3.00
CA LEU A 45 5.08 6.99 1.91
C LEU A 45 6.41 6.66 1.23
N LYS A 46 7.46 6.33 2.01
CA LYS A 46 8.74 5.86 1.44
C LYS A 46 8.59 4.61 0.57
N ARG A 47 7.74 3.67 0.95
CA ARG A 47 7.47 2.47 0.14
C ARG A 47 6.69 2.81 -1.13
N MET A 48 5.73 3.74 -1.04
CA MET A 48 4.94 4.21 -2.18
C MET A 48 5.81 4.97 -3.18
N ASP A 49 6.77 5.77 -2.71
CA ASP A 49 7.75 6.47 -3.54
C ASP A 49 8.63 5.50 -4.34
N SER A 50 9.05 4.39 -3.72
CA SER A 50 9.80 3.32 -4.41
C SER A 50 8.94 2.44 -5.33
N ALA A 51 7.62 2.67 -5.41
CA ALA A 51 6.71 1.82 -6.18
C ALA A 51 6.59 2.31 -7.63
N LEU A 52 7.40 1.72 -8.52
CA LEU A 52 7.42 2.07 -9.95
C LEU A 52 6.17 1.66 -10.75
N ASN A 53 5.34 0.76 -10.19
CA ASN A 53 4.19 0.18 -10.90
C ASN A 53 2.94 0.22 -10.02
N GLU A 54 1.77 0.36 -10.65
CA GLU A 54 0.46 0.34 -9.96
C GLU A 54 0.23 -0.96 -9.19
N ASN A 55 0.69 -2.10 -9.72
CA ASN A 55 0.62 -3.37 -8.98
C ASN A 55 1.41 -3.34 -7.66
N LYS A 56 2.56 -2.65 -7.62
CA LYS A 56 3.35 -2.49 -6.39
C LYS A 56 2.65 -1.54 -5.41
N THR A 57 2.07 -0.45 -5.88
CA THR A 57 1.34 0.49 -5.01
C THR A 57 0.13 -0.20 -4.37
N GLN A 58 -0.64 -0.98 -5.13
CA GLN A 58 -1.74 -1.80 -4.62
C GLN A 58 -1.25 -2.82 -3.58
N LEU A 59 -0.14 -3.51 -3.82
CA LEU A 59 0.43 -4.46 -2.86
C LEU A 59 0.87 -3.78 -1.56
N ILE A 60 1.48 -2.60 -1.64
CA ILE A 60 1.90 -1.84 -0.45
C ILE A 60 0.68 -1.40 0.37
N MET A 61 -0.37 -0.91 -0.29
CA MET A 61 -1.64 -0.57 0.36
C MET A 61 -2.30 -1.79 1.01
N ALA A 62 -2.37 -2.90 0.28
CA ALA A 62 -2.90 -4.16 0.80
C ALA A 62 -2.12 -4.64 2.04
N LYS A 63 -0.79 -4.55 2.02
CA LYS A 63 0.07 -4.86 3.19
C LYS A 63 -0.18 -3.92 4.36
N ALA A 64 -0.39 -2.63 4.10
CA ALA A 64 -0.69 -1.65 5.14
C ALA A 64 -2.00 -1.96 5.88
N THR A 65 -3.03 -2.49 5.20
CA THR A 65 -4.29 -2.92 5.85
C THR A 65 -4.14 -4.10 6.81
N GLY A 66 -3.01 -4.82 6.78
CA GLY A 66 -2.70 -5.88 7.74
C GLY A 66 -3.20 -7.28 7.35
N ASN A 67 -3.97 -7.43 6.27
CA ASN A 67 -4.44 -8.73 5.79
C ASN A 67 -3.34 -9.56 5.09
N PHE A 68 -2.24 -8.93 4.66
CA PHE A 68 -1.16 -9.56 3.89
C PHE A 68 0.16 -9.71 4.69
N LYS A 69 0.07 -9.71 6.03
CA LYS A 69 1.21 -9.65 6.97
C LYS A 69 2.19 -10.84 6.93
N ARG A 70 1.95 -11.90 6.17
CA ARG A 70 2.72 -13.16 6.32
C ARG A 70 4.08 -13.22 5.62
N GLU A 71 4.42 -12.31 4.70
CA GLU A 71 5.69 -12.41 3.96
C GLU A 71 6.46 -11.08 3.87
N ASN A 72 7.09 -10.64 4.96
CA ASN A 72 8.30 -9.82 4.85
C ASN A 72 9.20 -9.77 6.09
N GLU A 73 9.36 -10.87 6.82
CA GLU A 73 10.33 -10.95 7.94
C GLU A 73 11.81 -10.92 7.51
N LYS A 74 12.16 -10.68 6.24
CA LYS A 74 13.55 -10.79 5.76
C LYS A 74 14.18 -9.59 5.04
N GLN A 75 13.49 -8.47 4.78
CA GLN A 75 14.03 -7.38 3.96
C GLN A 75 14.38 -6.07 4.69
N ALA A 76 14.63 -6.12 6.01
CA ALA A 76 15.07 -4.94 6.77
C ALA A 76 16.60 -4.81 6.93
N LEU A 77 17.41 -5.73 6.40
CA LEU A 77 18.87 -5.72 6.60
C LEU A 77 19.71 -5.30 5.37
N GLU A 78 19.12 -4.98 4.22
CA GLU A 78 19.91 -4.84 2.97
C GLU A 78 19.69 -3.54 2.19
N GLN A 79 19.42 -2.42 2.86
CA GLN A 79 19.48 -1.08 2.24
C GLN A 79 20.18 -0.05 3.12
N ARG A 80 21.27 -0.48 3.77
CA ARG A 80 22.22 0.40 4.45
C ARG A 80 23.63 0.06 3.97
N GLY A 81 23.87 0.29 2.69
CA GLY A 81 25.16 0.08 2.06
C GLY A 81 25.07 0.43 0.58
N LYS A 82 26.03 1.25 0.13
CA LYS A 82 26.13 1.99 -1.15
C LYS A 82 25.50 3.37 -1.09
N GLU A 83 26.26 4.46 -1.05
CA GLU A 83 27.71 4.75 -1.03
C GLU A 83 27.85 6.14 -0.39
#